data_AF-A0A5J6SV57-F1
#
_entry.id   AF-A0A5J6SV57-F1
#
_cell.length_a   1.000
_cell.length_b   1.000
_cell.length_c   1.000
_cell.angle_alpha   90.00
_cell.angle_beta   90.00
_cell.angle_gamma   90.00
#
_symmetry.space_group_name_H-M   'P 1'
#
loop_
_entity.id
_entity.type
_entity.pdbx_description
1 polymer ?
#
loop_
_entity_poly.entity_id
_entity_poly.type
_entity_poly.pdbx_seq_one_letter_code
_entity_poly.pdbx_strand_id
1 'polypeptide(L)'
;MFTLAGCTLKTKTLPEFYEKDLDDVTKIVIVDGITGYKKIIKDKVIIQKLLREIKDINFTPEESQEQREGWSYSITLFQDDEQTFQFGLTQVKGNYYYTEPDILPIVDKFYENLDLQEE
;
A
#
# COMPACT_ATOMS: atom_id res chain seq x y z
N MET A 1 -4.91 -8.20 36.70
CA MET A 1 -4.44 -6.85 36.33
C MET A 1 -4.20 -6.86 34.82
N PHE A 2 -5.19 -6.42 34.04
CA PHE A 2 -5.07 -6.35 32.58
C PHE A 2 -4.20 -5.14 32.25
N THR A 3 -2.98 -5.37 31.77
CA THR A 3 -2.20 -4.31 31.13
C THR A 3 -2.84 -4.04 29.77
N LEU A 4 -3.75 -3.06 29.71
CA LEU A 4 -4.04 -2.34 28.48
C LEU A 4 -2.74 -1.61 28.11
N ALA A 5 -1.84 -2.30 27.40
CA ALA A 5 -0.87 -1.60 26.60
C ALA A 5 -1.73 -0.80 25.60
N GLY A 6 -1.93 0.48 25.86
CA GLY A 6 -2.43 1.39 24.84
C GLY A 6 -1.42 1.31 23.70
N CYS A 7 -1.71 0.50 22.69
CA CYS A 7 -0.88 0.39 21.50
C CYS A 7 -0.86 1.76 20.85
N THR A 8 0.15 2.55 21.20
CA THR A 8 0.42 3.80 20.50
C THR A 8 0.93 3.38 19.12
N LEU A 9 0.14 3.67 18.09
CA LEU A 9 0.56 3.47 16.71
C LEU A 9 1.88 4.24 16.49
N LYS A 10 2.79 3.67 15.71
CA LYS A 10 4.09 4.27 15.41
C LYS A 10 4.20 4.54 13.93
N THR A 11 5.01 5.54 13.58
CA THR A 11 5.46 5.71 12.20
C THR A 11 6.16 4.44 11.75
N LYS A 12 5.80 3.99 10.55
CA LYS A 12 6.34 2.79 9.91
C LYS A 12 6.47 3.00 8.41
N THR A 13 7.36 2.24 7.81
CA THR A 13 7.54 2.10 6.37
C THR A 13 6.81 0.87 5.84
N LEU A 14 6.68 0.73 4.51
CA LEU A 14 6.05 -0.45 3.91
C LEU A 14 6.74 -1.78 4.32
N PRO A 15 8.09 -1.92 4.30
CA PRO A 15 8.76 -3.12 4.78
C PRO A 15 8.41 -3.48 6.24
N GLU A 16 8.30 -2.48 7.12
CA GLU A 16 7.96 -2.69 8.54
C GLU A 16 6.49 -3.10 8.76
N PHE A 17 5.60 -2.84 7.81
CA PHE A 17 4.25 -3.40 7.82
C PHE A 17 4.18 -4.80 7.21
N TYR A 18 4.99 -5.04 6.17
CA TYR A 18 4.99 -6.26 5.38
C TYR A 18 5.63 -7.43 6.12
N GLU A 19 6.67 -7.16 6.93
CA GLU A 19 7.35 -8.14 7.80
C GLU A 19 7.95 -9.34 7.02
N LYS A 20 8.13 -9.19 5.71
CA LYS A 20 8.74 -10.14 4.77
C LYS A 20 9.65 -9.39 3.80
N ASP A 21 10.37 -10.12 2.96
CA ASP A 21 11.17 -9.50 1.91
C ASP A 21 10.28 -9.03 0.75
N LEU A 22 10.34 -7.73 0.44
CA LEU A 22 9.65 -7.16 -0.73
C LEU A 22 10.20 -7.72 -2.04
N ASP A 23 11.44 -8.24 -2.04
CA ASP A 23 12.04 -8.90 -3.20
C ASP A 23 11.40 -10.24 -3.53
N ASP A 24 10.58 -10.81 -2.65
CA ASP A 24 9.82 -12.03 -2.91
C ASP A 24 8.46 -11.77 -3.58
N VAL A 25 8.03 -10.51 -3.72
CA VAL A 25 6.73 -10.18 -4.34
C VAL A 25 6.74 -10.57 -5.82
N THR A 26 5.80 -11.44 -6.23
CA THR A 26 5.67 -11.96 -7.60
C THR A 26 4.52 -11.34 -8.39
N LYS A 27 3.55 -10.72 -7.71
CA LYS A 27 2.42 -10.05 -8.35
C LYS A 27 1.95 -8.87 -7.50
N ILE A 28 1.58 -7.78 -8.16
CA ILE A 28 0.88 -6.64 -7.57
C ILE A 28 -0.44 -6.45 -8.28
N VAL A 29 -1.51 -6.21 -7.52
CA VAL A 29 -2.78 -5.73 -8.05
C VAL A 29 -3.03 -4.35 -7.49
N ILE A 30 -3.24 -3.37 -8.38
CA ILE A 30 -3.64 -2.01 -8.01
C ILE A 30 -5.08 -1.82 -8.46
N VAL A 31 -5.95 -1.44 -7.53
CA VAL A 31 -7.33 -1.07 -7.82
C VAL A 31 -7.46 0.44 -7.67
N ASP A 32 -8.06 1.11 -8.64
CA ASP A 32 -8.51 2.49 -8.55
C ASP A 32 -9.86 2.53 -7.83
N GLY A 33 -9.92 3.27 -6.71
CA GLY A 33 -11.12 3.39 -5.89
C GLY A 33 -12.19 4.32 -6.47
N ILE A 34 -11.85 5.09 -7.51
CA ILE A 34 -12.78 5.98 -8.22
C ILE A 34 -13.53 5.21 -9.31
N THR A 35 -12.80 4.48 -10.17
CA THR A 35 -13.39 3.76 -11.31
C THR A 35 -13.72 2.30 -11.01
N GLY A 36 -13.03 1.70 -10.03
CA GLY A 36 -13.07 0.26 -9.76
C GLY A 36 -12.17 -0.57 -10.67
N TYR A 37 -11.48 0.03 -11.65
CA TYR A 37 -10.59 -0.69 -12.55
C TYR A 37 -9.35 -1.19 -11.84
N LYS A 38 -8.89 -2.38 -12.25
CA LYS A 38 -7.70 -3.01 -11.70
C LYS A 38 -6.62 -3.17 -12.76
N LYS A 39 -5.37 -2.96 -12.35
CA LYS A 39 -4.17 -3.32 -13.12
C LYS A 39 -3.44 -4.45 -12.40
N ILE A 40 -3.22 -5.55 -13.11
CA ILE A 40 -2.51 -6.74 -12.61
C ILE A 40 -1.10 -6.74 -13.16
N ILE A 41 -0.12 -6.66 -12.28
CA ILE A 41 1.30 -6.56 -12.63
C ILE A 41 1.98 -7.85 -12.22
N LYS A 42 2.57 -8.56 -13.19
CA LYS A 42 3.38 -9.77 -12.97
C LYS A 42 4.83 -9.62 -13.43
N ASP A 43 5.15 -8.55 -14.14
CA ASP A 43 6.52 -8.26 -14.56
C ASP A 43 7.37 -7.85 -13.34
N LYS A 44 8.43 -8.62 -13.08
CA LYS A 44 9.28 -8.42 -11.90
C LYS A 44 9.97 -7.06 -11.88
N VAL A 45 10.39 -6.55 -13.05
CA VAL A 45 11.07 -5.24 -13.15
C VAL A 45 10.09 -4.12 -12.80
N ILE A 46 8.86 -4.21 -13.30
CA ILE A 46 7.80 -3.22 -13.02
C ILE A 46 7.39 -3.27 -11.54
N ILE A 47 7.22 -4.46 -10.97
CA ILE A 47 6.94 -4.65 -9.53
C ILE A 47 8.03 -3.98 -8.69
N GLN A 48 9.29 -4.29 -9.00
CA GLN A 48 10.45 -3.78 -8.28
C GLN A 48 10.59 -2.26 -8.39
N LYS A 49 10.24 -1.68 -9.54
CA LYS A 49 10.20 -0.23 -9.71
C LYS A 49 9.24 0.43 -8.72
N LEU A 50 7.98 -0.03 -8.67
CA LEU A 50 6.99 0.51 -7.75
C LEU A 50 7.43 0.36 -6.28
N LEU A 51 7.82 -0.84 -5.87
CA LEU A 51 8.19 -1.12 -4.49
C LEU A 51 9.38 -0.27 -4.04
N ARG A 52 10.36 -0.02 -4.92
CA ARG A 52 11.49 0.88 -4.62
C ARG A 52 11.07 2.33 -4.46
N GLU A 53 10.07 2.79 -5.20
CA GLU A 53 9.57 4.17 -5.11
C GLU A 53 8.81 4.42 -3.80
N ILE A 54 8.15 3.40 -3.24
CA ILE A 54 7.30 3.56 -2.05
C ILE A 54 7.87 2.97 -0.75
N LYS A 55 8.92 2.15 -0.80
CA LYS A 55 9.42 1.40 0.38
C LYS A 55 9.89 2.30 1.53
N ASP A 56 10.41 3.47 1.22
CA ASP A 56 11.01 4.38 2.21
C ASP A 56 10.02 5.48 2.67
N ILE A 57 8.77 5.43 2.20
CA ILE A 57 7.72 6.36 2.60
C ILE A 57 7.35 6.11 4.05
N ASN A 58 7.32 7.18 4.85
CA ASN A 58 6.91 7.13 6.23
C ASN A 58 5.39 7.25 6.34
N PHE A 59 4.74 6.24 6.89
CA PHE A 59 3.33 6.27 7.27
C PHE A 59 3.26 6.70 8.74
N THR A 60 2.93 7.95 8.99
CA THR A 60 2.76 8.44 10.36
C THR A 60 1.29 8.41 10.73
N PRO A 61 0.92 7.75 11.85
CA PRO A 61 -0.47 7.65 12.27
C PRO A 61 -1.09 9.03 12.41
N GLU A 62 -2.29 9.21 11.86
CA GLU A 62 -3.06 10.43 12.07
C GLU A 62 -3.56 10.52 13.51
N GLU A 63 -3.62 11.74 14.06
CA GLU A 63 -4.15 11.97 15.41
C GLU A 63 -5.62 11.53 15.51
N SER A 64 -6.41 11.79 14.46
CA SER A 64 -7.78 11.30 14.34
C SER A 64 -7.83 10.00 13.54
N GLN A 65 -8.36 8.95 14.19
CA GLN A 65 -8.61 7.63 13.58
C GLN A 65 -10.10 7.43 13.27
N GLU A 66 -10.87 8.52 13.13
CA GLU A 66 -12.28 8.45 12.73
C GLU A 66 -12.43 7.78 11.36
N GLN A 67 -13.52 7.03 11.20
CA GLN A 67 -13.80 6.34 9.94
C GLN A 67 -14.01 7.34 8.80
N ARG A 68 -13.47 7.02 7.63
CA ARG A 68 -13.57 7.83 6.41
C ARG A 68 -14.20 7.01 5.32
N GLU A 69 -14.94 7.69 4.45
CA GLU A 69 -15.48 7.11 3.23
C GLU A 69 -14.58 7.45 2.04
N GLY A 70 -14.48 6.51 1.10
CA GLY A 70 -13.66 6.67 -0.10
C GLY A 70 -12.17 6.39 0.12
N TRP A 71 -11.50 6.03 -0.98
CA TRP A 71 -10.06 5.79 -1.06
C TRP A 71 -9.62 5.92 -2.51
N SER A 72 -8.39 6.35 -2.77
CA SER A 72 -7.89 6.56 -4.14
C SER A 72 -7.39 5.28 -4.78
N TYR A 73 -6.49 4.56 -4.10
CA TYR A 73 -5.95 3.30 -4.59
C TYR A 73 -5.83 2.26 -3.47
N SER A 74 -6.02 0.99 -3.83
CA SER A 74 -5.72 -0.17 -3.00
C SER A 74 -4.65 -0.99 -3.70
N ILE A 75 -3.59 -1.30 -2.99
CA ILE A 75 -2.46 -2.10 -3.48
C ILE A 75 -2.45 -3.44 -2.75
N THR A 76 -2.45 -4.53 -3.51
CA THR A 76 -2.36 -5.89 -2.99
C THR A 76 -1.10 -6.58 -3.49
N LEU A 77 -0.28 -7.07 -2.57
CA LEU A 77 0.98 -7.78 -2.82
C LEU A 77 0.77 -9.29 -2.72
N PHE A 78 1.36 -10.03 -3.66
CA PHE A 78 1.31 -11.49 -3.70
C PHE A 78 2.71 -12.09 -3.75
N GLN A 79 2.88 -13.25 -3.12
CA GLN A 79 4.04 -14.14 -3.24
C GLN A 79 3.51 -15.49 -3.70
N ASP A 80 4.06 -16.06 -4.78
CA ASP A 80 3.62 -17.35 -5.34
C ASP A 80 2.09 -17.52 -5.44
N ASP A 81 1.41 -16.48 -5.96
CA ASP A 81 -0.05 -16.36 -6.09
C ASP A 81 -0.87 -16.29 -4.78
N GLU A 82 -0.24 -16.37 -3.62
CA GLU A 82 -0.86 -16.12 -2.32
C GLU A 82 -0.91 -14.62 -2.02
N GLN A 83 -2.09 -14.12 -1.60
CA GLN A 83 -2.20 -12.73 -1.12
C GLN A 83 -1.48 -12.60 0.21
N THR A 84 -0.47 -11.74 0.26
CA THR A 84 0.39 -11.58 1.44
C THR A 84 0.14 -10.29 2.19
N PHE A 85 -0.27 -9.23 1.48
CA PHE A 85 -0.53 -7.94 2.11
C PHE A 85 -1.44 -7.08 1.23
N GLN A 86 -2.28 -6.28 1.85
CA GLN A 86 -3.13 -5.30 1.18
C GLN A 86 -3.18 -4.02 2.01
N PHE A 87 -3.10 -2.88 1.34
CA PHE A 87 -3.17 -1.57 1.96
C PHE A 87 -3.75 -0.52 1.01
N GLY A 88 -4.40 0.49 1.59
CA GLY A 88 -4.71 1.73 0.90
C GLY A 88 -3.59 2.74 1.10
N LEU A 89 -3.56 3.78 0.26
CA LEU A 89 -2.51 4.79 0.30
C LEU A 89 -2.38 5.53 1.63
N THR A 90 -3.50 5.72 2.33
CA THR A 90 -3.56 6.36 3.65
C THR A 90 -4.14 5.44 4.71
N GLN A 91 -4.36 4.16 4.41
CA GLN A 91 -4.98 3.22 5.33
C GLN A 91 -4.27 1.86 5.33
N VAL A 92 -3.72 1.49 6.49
CA VAL A 92 -2.97 0.23 6.65
C VAL A 92 -3.50 -0.51 7.87
N LYS A 93 -3.90 -1.78 7.70
CA LYS A 93 -4.47 -2.63 8.76
C LYS A 93 -5.61 -1.91 9.54
N GLY A 94 -6.45 -1.15 8.83
CA GLY A 94 -7.61 -0.42 9.38
C GLY A 94 -7.30 0.92 10.07
N ASN A 95 -6.04 1.34 10.15
CA ASN A 95 -5.65 2.63 10.75
C ASN A 95 -5.27 3.63 9.66
N TYR A 96 -5.47 4.92 9.93
CA TYR A 96 -5.20 6.02 9.01
C TYR A 96 -3.83 6.65 9.25
N TYR A 97 -3.15 6.97 8.16
CA TYR A 97 -1.81 7.52 8.15
C TYR A 97 -1.72 8.63 7.11
N TYR A 98 -1.00 9.70 7.44
CA TYR A 98 -0.43 10.57 6.42
C TYR A 98 0.93 10.02 6.00
N THR A 99 1.33 10.30 4.76
CA THR A 99 2.57 9.81 4.19
C THR A 99 3.55 10.95 3.92
N GLU A 100 4.83 10.72 4.20
CA GLU A 100 5.91 11.65 3.86
C GLU A 100 7.06 10.86 3.20
N PRO A 101 7.37 11.12 1.91
CA PRO A 101 6.63 11.99 0.99
C PRO A 101 5.20 11.47 0.71
N ASP A 102 4.33 12.33 0.16
CA ASP A 102 2.97 11.94 -0.22
C ASP A 102 3.00 10.81 -1.28
N ILE A 103 2.43 9.67 -0.91
CA ILE A 103 2.39 8.47 -1.75
C ILE A 103 1.42 8.59 -2.93
N LEU A 104 0.38 9.43 -2.83
CA LEU A 104 -0.67 9.54 -3.85
C LEU A 104 -0.11 9.88 -5.24
N PRO A 105 0.63 10.98 -5.44
CA PRO A 105 1.15 11.33 -6.77
C PRO A 105 2.14 10.30 -7.33
N ILE A 106 2.82 9.54 -6.47
CA ILE A 106 3.75 8.48 -6.89
C ILE A 106 2.96 7.31 -7.49
N VAL A 107 1.96 6.82 -6.75
CA VAL A 107 1.14 5.68 -7.19
C VAL A 107 0.24 6.05 -8.36
N ASP A 108 -0.36 7.23 -8.34
CA ASP A 108 -1.22 7.74 -9.41
C ASP A 108 -0.47 7.82 -10.74
N LYS A 109 0.68 8.49 -10.75
CA LYS A 109 1.56 8.56 -11.91
C LYS A 109 2.02 7.18 -12.36
N PHE A 110 2.35 6.28 -11.43
CA PHE A 110 2.73 4.91 -11.78
C PHE A 110 1.58 4.19 -12.48
N TYR A 111 0.37 4.26 -11.93
CA TYR A 111 -0.84 3.62 -12.46
C TYR A 111 -1.19 4.12 -13.86
N GLU A 112 -1.21 5.42 -14.08
CA GLU A 112 -1.52 6.03 -15.39
C GLU A 112 -0.52 5.63 -16.48
N ASN A 113 0.76 5.50 -16.13
CA ASN A 113 1.83 5.16 -17.07
C ASN A 113 1.97 3.64 -17.34
N LEU A 114 1.18 2.80 -16.68
CA LEU A 114 1.14 1.37 -17.00
C LEU A 114 0.36 1.14 -18.30
N ASP A 115 1.08 0.76 -19.35
CA ASP A 115 0.51 0.23 -20.59
C ASP A 115 0.08 -1.24 -20.41
N LEU A 116 -0.92 -1.43 -19.55
CA LEU A 116 -1.58 -2.70 -19.28
C LEU A 116 -3.08 -2.53 -19.55
N GLN A 117 -3.72 -3.57 -20.06
CA GLN A 117 -5.17 -3.57 -20.19
C GLN A 117 -5.82 -3.51 -18.81
N GLU A 118 -6.75 -2.58 -18.65
CA GLU A 118 -7.62 -2.48 -17.46
C GLU A 118 -8.67 -3.59 -17.54
N GLU A 119 -8.87 -4.30 -16.42
CA GLU A 119 -9.88 -5.35 -16.26
C GLU A 119 -11.03 -4.92 -15.36
#